data_AF-R9MJR0-F1
#
_entry.id   AF-R9MJR0-F1
#
_cell.length_a   1.000
_cell.length_b   1.000
_cell.length_c   1.000
_cell.angle_alpha   90.00
_cell.angle_beta   90.00
_cell.angle_gamma   90.00
#
_symmetry.space_group_name_H-M   'P 1'
#
loop_
_entity.id
_entity.type
_entity.pdbx_description
1 polymer ?
#
loop_
_entity_poly.entity_id
_entity_poly.type
_entity_poly.pdbx_seq_one_letter_code
_entity_poly.pdbx_strand_id
1 'polypeptide(L)' 'MEVMQDMGMTDSQYKSMRRRDKKELERILEVKTAEEKDKLIKEMLEIIQQDLED' A
#
# COMPACT_ATOMS: atom_id res chain seq x y z
N MET A 1 4.14 -5.29 -16.99
CA MET A 1 2.75 -5.28 -17.49
C MET A 1 2.09 -6.64 -17.27
N GLU A 2 2.87 -7.75 -17.20
CA GLU A 2 2.39 -9.10 -16.85
C GLU A 2 1.66 -9.18 -15.50
N VAL A 3 2.23 -8.62 -14.43
CA VAL A 3 1.64 -8.66 -13.06
C VAL A 3 0.22 -8.07 -12.98
N MET A 4 -0.11 -7.09 -13.82
CA MET A 4 -1.46 -6.48 -13.83
C MET A 4 -2.51 -7.38 -14.48
N GLN A 5 -2.11 -8.12 -15.52
CA GLN A 5 -3.00 -9.08 -16.20
C GLN A 5 -3.30 -10.27 -15.31
N ASP A 6 -2.32 -10.73 -14.52
CA ASP A 6 -2.48 -11.85 -13.59
C ASP A 6 -3.41 -11.51 -12.40
N MET A 7 -3.48 -10.24 -12.01
CA MET A 7 -4.38 -9.73 -10.96
C MET A 7 -5.76 -9.27 -11.49
N GLY A 8 -6.05 -9.44 -12.79
CA GLY A 8 -7.33 -9.01 -13.38
C GLY A 8 -7.59 -7.50 -13.28
N MET A 9 -6.55 -6.69 -13.04
CA MET A 9 -6.67 -5.29 -12.69
C MET A 9 -6.38 -4.40 -13.90
N THR A 10 -7.20 -3.37 -14.11
CA THR A 10 -6.90 -2.37 -15.14
C THR A 10 -5.71 -1.49 -14.75
N ASP A 11 -5.04 -0.95 -15.75
CA ASP A 11 -3.92 -0.02 -15.60
C ASP A 11 -4.25 1.20 -14.70
N SER A 12 -5.49 1.67 -14.73
CA SER A 12 -5.96 2.81 -13.92
C SER A 12 -6.19 2.44 -12.46
N GLN A 13 -6.73 1.25 -12.19
CA GLN A 13 -6.89 0.70 -10.84
C GLN A 13 -5.52 0.48 -10.20
N TYR A 14 -4.57 -0.14 -10.92
CA TYR A 14 -3.21 -0.35 -10.42
C TYR A 14 -2.50 0.98 -10.09
N LYS A 15 -2.58 1.96 -10.98
CA LYS A 15 -2.01 3.30 -10.72
C LYS A 15 -2.64 3.98 -9.52
N SER A 16 -3.93 3.76 -9.27
CA SER A 16 -4.64 4.34 -8.13
C SER A 16 -4.22 3.69 -6.81
N MET A 17 -4.11 2.36 -6.78
CA MET A 17 -3.55 1.58 -5.66
C MET A 17 -2.14 2.08 -5.32
N ARG A 18 -1.23 2.13 -6.30
CA ARG A 18 0.15 2.59 -6.08
C ARG A 18 0.26 4.03 -5.59
N ARG A 19 -0.67 4.92 -5.99
CA ARG A 19 -0.71 6.30 -5.48
C ARG A 19 -1.14 6.35 -4.01
N ARG A 20 -2.10 5.52 -3.61
CA ARG A 20 -2.52 5.39 -2.20
C ARG A 20 -1.36 4.89 -1.35
N ASP A 21 -0.73 3.79 -1.76
CA ASP A 21 0.38 3.18 -1.01
C ASP A 21 1.55 4.17 -0.85
N LYS A 22 1.87 4.90 -1.92
CA LYS A 22 2.92 5.93 -1.88
C LYS A 22 2.60 7.02 -0.84
N LYS A 23 1.37 7.54 -0.83
CA LYS A 23 0.96 8.60 0.09
C LYS A 23 1.04 8.14 1.56
N GLU A 24 0.69 6.89 1.82
CA GLU A 24 0.74 6.34 3.18
C GLU A 24 2.19 6.11 3.63
N LEU A 25 3.07 5.64 2.73
CA LEU A 25 4.51 5.57 3.01
C LEU A 25 5.12 6.96 3.27
N GLU A 26 4.75 7.98 2.51
CA GLU A 26 5.20 9.36 2.74
C GLU A 26 4.79 9.85 4.14
N ARG A 27 3.57 9.55 4.60
CA ARG A 27 3.13 9.84 5.97
C ARG A 27 3.96 9.11 7.02
N ILE A 28 4.23 7.82 6.81
CA ILE A 28 5.05 7.00 7.72
C ILE A 28 6.46 7.58 7.85
N LEU A 29 7.03 8.13 6.77
CA LEU A 29 8.34 8.77 6.79
C LEU A 29 8.39 10.06 7.62
N GLU A 30 7.27 10.75 7.78
CA GLU A 30 7.17 11.99 8.56
C GLU A 30 7.01 11.74 10.07
N VAL A 31 6.73 10.50 10.49
CA VAL A 31 6.53 10.14 11.89
C VAL A 31 7.84 10.17 12.68
N LYS A 32 7.80 10.82 13.85
CA LYS A 32 8.99 11.10 14.67
C LYS A 32 9.31 10.01 15.69
N THR A 33 8.34 9.15 16.02
CA THR A 33 8.53 8.09 17.03
C THR A 33 8.56 6.72 16.37
N ALA A 34 9.41 5.83 16.86
CA ALA A 34 9.52 4.47 16.33
C ALA A 34 8.21 3.69 16.55
N GLU A 35 7.55 3.87 17.69
CA GLU A 35 6.31 3.17 18.03
C GLU A 35 5.15 3.52 17.09
N GLU A 36 4.94 4.81 16.82
CA GLU A 36 3.90 5.26 15.89
C GLU A 36 4.24 4.86 14.45
N LYS A 37 5.53 4.87 14.09
CA LYS A 37 5.99 4.41 12.78
C LYS A 37 5.72 2.91 12.59
N ASP A 38 6.05 2.09 13.58
CA ASP A 38 5.81 0.65 13.56
C ASP A 38 4.32 0.32 13.50
N LYS A 39 3.49 1.08 14.21
CA LYS A 39 2.04 0.96 14.15
C LYS A 39 1.51 1.21 12.72
N LEU A 40 1.90 2.32 12.11
CA LEU A 40 1.43 2.65 10.76
C LEU A 40 1.96 1.68 9.69
N ILE A 41 3.18 1.17 9.86
CA ILE A 41 3.71 0.11 8.98
C ILE A 41 2.85 -1.15 9.08
N LYS A 42 2.45 -1.57 10.29
CA LYS A 42 1.57 -2.74 10.47
C LYS A 42 0.20 -2.52 9.83
N GLU A 43 -0.41 -1.34 10.02
CA GLU A 43 -1.68 -0.99 9.37
C GLU A 43 -1.56 -1.05 7.84
N MET A 44 -0.46 -0.56 7.27
CA MET A 44 -0.23 -0.63 5.83
C MET A 44 -0.04 -2.07 5.33
N LEU A 45 0.65 -2.92 6.11
CA LEU A 45 0.81 -4.34 5.78
C LEU A 45 -0.53 -5.08 5.81
N GLU A 46 -1.41 -4.77 6.77
CA GLU A 46 -2.76 -5.34 6.84
C GLU A 46 -3.61 -4.96 5.61
N ILE A 47 -3.52 -3.70 5.16
CA ILE A 47 -4.20 -3.25 3.94
C ILE A 47 -3.70 -4.01 2.71
N ILE A 48 -2.38 -4.16 2.57
CA ILE A 48 -1.79 -4.91 1.45
C ILE A 48 -2.19 -6.38 1.50
N GLN A 49 -2.21 -6.99 2.69
CA GLN A 49 -2.64 -8.37 2.88
C GLN A 49 -4.09 -8.57 2.40
N GLN A 50 -4.99 -7.65 2.76
CA GLN A 50 -6.39 -7.68 2.31
C GLN A 50 -6.48 -7.55 0.78
N ASP A 51 -5.74 -6.63 0.17
CA ASP A 51 -5.69 -6.46 -1.29
C ASP A 51 -5.08 -7.68 -2.03
N LEU A 52 -4.38 -8.59 -1.34
CA LEU A 52 -3.79 -9.81 -1.91
C LEU A 52 -4.63 -11.07 -1.67
N GLU A 53 -5.49 -11.08 -0.65
CA GLU A 53 -6.37 -12.21 -0.32
C GLU A 53 -7.72 -12.14 -1.06
N ASP A 54 -8.16 -10.94 -1.47
CA ASP A 54 -9.30 -10.68 -2.37
C ASP A 54 -8.90 -10.74 -3.87
#